data_AF-A0A1N7DM03-F1
#
_entry.id   AF-A0A1N7DM03-F1
#
_cell.length_a   1.000
_cell.length_b   1.000
_cell.length_c   1.000
_cell.angle_alpha   90.00
_cell.angle_beta   90.00
_cell.angle_gamma   90.00
#
_symmetry.space_group_name_H-M   'P 1'
#
loop_
_entity.id
_entity.type
_entity.pdbx_description
1 polymer ?
#
loop_
_entity_poly.entity_id
_entity_poly.type
_entity_poly.pdbx_seq_one_letter_code
_entity_poly.pdbx_strand_id
1 'polypeptide(L)'
;MTIRAIRLLLVLGALPIGWYGVSLIWEMNTIDKTSIGIWLIGGLIAHDAIFAPLCIAAGFGARRFLPQRWWPPVLAASAATLLLVLLAGPVLWPRSAATAAPGNNESATLLDRPYGLALAIAVLVIWALVVVTIARGRRSR
;
A
#
# COMPACT_ATOMS: atom_id res chain seq x y z
N MET A 1 -10.23 4.23 32.48
CA MET A 1 -10.49 2.77 32.42
C MET A 1 -10.55 2.24 30.99
N THR A 2 -11.18 2.93 30.04
CA THR A 2 -11.31 2.55 28.62
C THR A 2 -9.99 2.21 27.90
N ILE A 3 -8.94 3.03 28.05
CA ILE A 3 -7.64 2.77 27.39
C ILE A 3 -6.99 1.45 27.86
N ARG A 4 -7.11 1.11 29.15
CA ARG A 4 -6.55 -0.14 29.69
C ARG A 4 -7.30 -1.36 29.17
N ALA A 5 -8.62 -1.27 29.08
CA ALA A 5 -9.46 -2.32 28.49
C ALA A 5 -9.15 -2.52 27.00
N ILE A 6 -9.03 -1.43 26.22
CA ILE A 6 -8.65 -1.51 24.81
C ILE A 6 -7.27 -2.15 24.63
N ARG A 7 -6.26 -1.73 25.42
CA ARG A 7 -4.92 -2.35 25.37
C ARG A 7 -4.95 -3.83 25.70
N LEU A 8 -5.72 -4.20 26.74
CA LEU A 8 -5.85 -5.59 27.13
C LEU A 8 -6.49 -6.43 26.01
N LEU A 9 -7.58 -5.93 25.40
CA LEU A 9 -8.22 -6.58 24.25
C LEU A 9 -7.28 -6.71 23.07
N LEU A 10 -6.50 -5.67 22.76
CA LEU A 10 -5.51 -5.71 21.68
C LEU A 10 -4.43 -6.77 21.94
N VAL A 11 -3.92 -6.87 23.17
CA VAL A 11 -2.91 -7.88 23.52
C VAL A 11 -3.50 -9.29 23.49
N LEU A 12 -4.69 -9.48 24.08
CA LEU A 12 -5.37 -10.77 24.10
C LEU A 12 -5.78 -11.24 22.70
N GLY A 13 -6.05 -10.31 21.77
CA GLY A 13 -6.28 -10.65 20.36
C GLY A 13 -4.99 -10.89 19.57
N ALA A 14 -3.97 -10.04 19.77
CA ALA A 14 -2.73 -10.13 19.00
C ALA A 14 -1.91 -11.39 19.32
N LEU A 15 -1.87 -11.83 20.58
CA LEU A 15 -1.06 -12.98 20.98
C LEU A 15 -1.52 -14.30 20.34
N PRO A 16 -2.81 -14.69 20.38
CA PRO A 16 -3.28 -15.90 19.72
C PRO A 16 -3.12 -15.85 18.19
N ILE A 17 -3.39 -14.69 17.57
CA ILE A 17 -3.25 -14.51 16.11
C ILE A 17 -1.79 -14.63 15.70
N GLY A 18 -0.89 -13.98 16.44
CA GLY A 18 0.55 -14.07 16.22
C GLY A 18 1.06 -15.50 16.41
N TRP A 19 0.62 -16.18 17.48
CA TRP A 19 0.96 -17.57 17.74
C TRP A 19 0.51 -18.49 16.61
N TYR A 20 -0.74 -18.34 16.16
CA TYR A 20 -1.29 -19.12 15.04
C TYR A 20 -0.52 -18.87 13.73
N GLY A 21 -0.13 -17.62 13.45
CA GLY A 21 0.72 -17.31 12.30
C GLY A 21 2.08 -18.01 12.37
N VAL A 22 2.72 -18.00 13.54
CA VAL A 22 4.00 -18.69 13.76
C VAL A 22 3.86 -20.20 13.64
N SER A 23 2.80 -20.80 14.17
CA SER A 23 2.56 -22.24 14.02
C SER A 23 2.39 -22.62 12.55
N LEU A 24 1.68 -21.81 11.76
CA LEU A 24 1.55 -22.02 10.32
C LEU A 24 2.91 -22.04 9.63
N ILE A 25 3.78 -21.07 9.93
CA ILE A 25 5.13 -20.99 9.36
C ILE A 25 5.96 -22.20 9.78
N TRP A 26 5.79 -22.70 11.00
CA TRP A 26 6.52 -23.85 11.52
C TRP A 26 6.25 -25.14 10.73
N GLU A 27 5.04 -25.30 10.24
CA GLU A 27 4.60 -26.45 9.44
C GLU A 27 5.04 -26.38 7.97
N MET A 28 5.52 -25.23 7.48
CA MET A 28 5.93 -25.06 6.09
C MET A 28 7.24 -25.80 5.76
N ASN A 29 7.45 -26.07 4.47
CA ASN A 29 8.73 -26.60 3.98
C ASN A 29 9.87 -25.56 4.14
N THR A 30 11.11 -26.01 4.04
CA THR A 30 12.29 -25.15 4.22
C THR A 30 12.38 -24.02 3.18
N ILE A 31 11.97 -24.27 1.94
CA ILE A 31 12.04 -23.30 0.84
C ILE A 31 11.13 -22.10 1.16
N ASP A 32 9.90 -22.36 1.59
CA ASP A 32 8.94 -21.32 1.93
C ASP A 32 9.38 -20.53 3.15
N LYS A 33 9.91 -21.20 4.19
CA LYS A 33 10.48 -20.54 5.37
C LYS A 33 11.61 -19.58 5.00
N THR A 34 12.53 -20.03 4.14
CA THR A 34 13.64 -19.21 3.66
C THR A 34 13.12 -18.03 2.83
N SER A 35 12.15 -18.25 1.96
CA SER A 35 11.52 -17.19 1.15
C SER A 35 10.87 -16.11 2.04
N ILE A 36 10.12 -16.52 3.08
CA ILE A 36 9.54 -15.61 4.07
C ILE A 36 10.64 -14.81 4.77
N GLY A 37 11.71 -15.47 5.23
CA GLY A 37 12.84 -14.81 5.88
C GLY A 37 13.50 -13.77 4.97
N ILE A 38 13.72 -14.11 3.70
CA ILE A 38 14.28 -13.19 2.69
C ILE A 38 13.36 -12.00 2.47
N TRP A 39 12.04 -12.20 2.38
CA TRP A 39 11.09 -11.11 2.19
C TRP A 39 10.97 -10.21 3.41
N LEU A 40 10.99 -10.76 4.63
CA LEU A 40 10.93 -9.96 5.86
C LEU A 40 12.18 -9.10 6.01
N ILE A 41 13.37 -9.69 5.82
CA ILE A 41 14.64 -8.97 5.95
C ILE A 41 14.84 -8.02 4.77
N GLY A 42 14.71 -8.51 3.54
CA GLY A 42 14.90 -7.74 2.33
C GLY A 42 13.87 -6.62 2.18
N GLY A 43 12.62 -6.88 2.53
CA GLY A 43 11.56 -5.87 2.54
C GLY A 43 11.83 -4.75 3.55
N LEU A 44 12.29 -5.09 4.75
CA LEU A 44 12.67 -4.10 5.77
C LEU A 44 13.87 -3.26 5.31
N ILE A 45 14.92 -3.90 4.79
CA ILE A 45 16.10 -3.21 4.27
C ILE A 45 15.71 -2.29 3.12
N ALA A 46 14.93 -2.77 2.13
CA ALA A 46 14.48 -1.96 1.01
C ALA A 46 13.61 -0.78 1.47
N HIS A 47 12.75 -0.99 2.46
CA HIS A 47 11.94 0.08 3.04
C HIS A 47 12.82 1.17 3.68
N ASP A 48 13.71 0.79 4.58
CA ASP A 48 14.47 1.78 5.37
C ASP A 48 15.61 2.41 4.58
N ALA A 49 16.27 1.66 3.70
CA ALA A 49 17.41 2.13 2.92
C ALA A 49 17.00 2.86 1.63
N ILE A 50 15.82 2.60 1.08
CA ILE A 50 15.39 3.17 -0.21
C ILE A 50 14.11 3.98 -0.03
N PHE A 51 13.05 3.36 0.46
CA PHE A 51 11.72 3.99 0.48
C PHE A 51 11.68 5.20 1.42
N ALA A 52 12.17 5.05 2.66
CA ALA A 52 12.19 6.14 3.64
C ALA A 52 13.02 7.34 3.15
N PRO A 53 14.26 7.19 2.61
CA PRO A 53 15.01 8.28 2.00
C PRO A 53 14.28 8.95 0.83
N LEU A 54 13.62 8.19 -0.04
CA LEU A 54 12.83 8.75 -1.14
C LEU A 54 11.64 9.57 -0.63
N CYS A 55 10.94 9.09 0.40
CA CYS A 55 9.87 9.84 1.05
C CYS A 55 10.38 11.13 1.70
N ILE A 56 11.55 11.09 2.35
CA ILE A 56 12.20 12.27 2.92
C ILE A 56 12.56 13.27 1.81
N ALA A 57 13.18 12.81 0.73
CA ALA A 57 13.56 13.65 -0.40
C ALA A 57 12.33 14.29 -1.06
N ALA A 58 11.26 13.52 -1.28
CA ALA A 58 10.00 14.02 -1.82
C ALA A 58 9.36 15.06 -0.89
N GLY A 59 9.32 14.81 0.42
CA GLY A 59 8.81 15.75 1.42
C GLY A 59 9.65 17.02 1.53
N PHE A 60 10.98 16.90 1.42
CA PHE A 60 11.90 18.03 1.38
C PHE A 60 11.71 18.87 0.12
N GLY A 61 11.62 18.23 -1.05
CA GLY A 61 11.32 18.90 -2.32
C GLY A 61 9.96 19.62 -2.28
N ALA A 62 8.93 18.97 -1.73
CA ALA A 62 7.60 19.55 -1.57
C ALA A 62 7.61 20.88 -0.79
N ARG A 63 8.51 21.06 0.19
CA ARG A 63 8.65 22.34 0.92
C ARG A 63 9.01 23.51 0.01
N ARG A 64 9.72 23.26 -1.09
CA ARG A 64 10.14 24.32 -2.01
C ARG A 64 9.02 24.77 -2.95
N PHE A 65 8.07 23.88 -3.26
CA PHE A 65 7.06 24.09 -4.29
C PHE A 65 5.64 24.30 -3.74
N LEU A 66 5.32 23.76 -2.55
CA LEU A 66 3.96 23.73 -2.02
C LEU A 66 3.79 24.67 -0.81
N PRO A 67 2.76 25.53 -0.79
CA PRO A 67 2.38 26.29 0.40
C PRO A 67 1.99 25.37 1.55
N GLN A 68 2.38 25.71 2.79
CA GLN A 68 2.09 24.92 3.99
C GLN A 68 0.60 24.53 4.13
N ARG A 69 -0.30 25.42 3.72
CA ARG A 69 -1.76 25.20 3.72
C ARG A 69 -2.24 24.04 2.84
N TRP A 70 -1.46 23.61 1.84
CA TRP A 70 -1.82 22.50 0.95
C TRP A 70 -1.28 21.16 1.43
N TRP A 71 -0.46 21.14 2.48
CA TRP A 71 0.22 19.93 2.95
C TRP A 71 -0.73 18.81 3.37
N PRO A 72 -1.76 19.03 4.22
CA PRO A 72 -2.60 17.94 4.69
C PRO A 72 -3.29 17.14 3.57
N PRO A 73 -4.02 17.78 2.61
CA PRO A 73 -4.68 17.02 1.55
C PRO A 73 -3.68 16.39 0.57
N VAL A 74 -2.55 17.05 0.29
CA VAL A 74 -1.51 16.50 -0.60
C VAL A 74 -0.83 15.28 0.00
N LEU A 75 -0.49 15.30 1.30
CA LEU A 75 0.11 14.15 1.98
C LEU A 75 -0.83 12.95 1.99
N ALA A 76 -2.11 13.17 2.29
CA ALA A 76 -3.12 12.10 2.27
C ALA A 76 -3.28 11.49 0.87
N ALA A 77 -3.36 12.32 -0.17
CA ALA A 77 -3.49 11.86 -1.55
C ALA A 77 -2.25 11.13 -2.06
N SER A 78 -1.05 11.61 -1.71
CA SER A 78 0.20 10.95 -2.04
C SER A 78 0.29 9.57 -1.38
N ALA A 79 -0.04 9.47 -0.08
CA ALA A 79 -0.07 8.19 0.63
C ALA A 79 -1.10 7.21 0.02
N ALA A 80 -2.31 7.68 -0.28
CA ALA A 80 -3.34 6.87 -0.92
C ALA A 80 -2.92 6.40 -2.32
N THR A 81 -2.35 7.30 -3.14
CA THR A 81 -1.83 6.97 -4.48
C THR A 81 -0.74 5.90 -4.39
N LEU A 82 0.21 6.08 -3.46
CA LEU A 82 1.31 5.15 -3.25
C LEU A 82 0.82 3.76 -2.84
N LEU A 83 -0.13 3.69 -1.90
CA LEU A 83 -0.76 2.44 -1.50
C LEU A 83 -1.48 1.77 -2.69
N LEU A 84 -2.26 2.53 -3.47
CA LEU A 84 -2.96 1.99 -4.63
C LEU A 84 -1.99 1.43 -5.68
N VAL A 85 -0.88 2.12 -5.94
CA VAL A 85 0.15 1.64 -6.87
C VAL A 85 0.82 0.36 -6.35
N LEU A 86 1.16 0.31 -5.06
CA LEU A 86 1.74 -0.90 -4.45
C LEU A 86 0.78 -2.08 -4.49
N LEU A 87 -0.51 -1.87 -4.19
CA LEU A 87 -1.53 -2.92 -4.25
C LEU A 87 -1.82 -3.37 -5.69
N ALA A 88 -1.75 -2.45 -6.66
CA ALA A 88 -1.98 -2.76 -8.06
C ALA A 88 -0.77 -3.41 -8.74
N GLY A 89 0.45 -3.25 -8.20
CA GLY A 89 1.68 -3.78 -8.78
C GLY A 89 1.60 -5.25 -9.21
N PRO A 90 1.17 -6.19 -8.33
CA PRO A 90 1.07 -7.61 -8.67
C PRO A 90 0.13 -7.94 -9.83
N VAL A 91 -0.93 -7.13 -10.04
CA VAL A 91 -1.92 -7.36 -11.11
C VAL A 91 -1.57 -6.61 -12.40
N LEU A 92 -0.73 -5.56 -12.31
CA LEU A 92 -0.26 -4.79 -13.45
C LEU A 92 1.01 -5.38 -14.09
N TRP A 93 1.77 -6.18 -13.35
CA TRP A 93 2.99 -6.80 -13.89
C TRP A 93 2.65 -7.89 -14.92
N PRO A 94 3.34 -7.92 -16.09
CA PRO A 94 3.12 -8.96 -17.09
C PRO A 94 3.33 -10.36 -16.50
N ARG A 95 2.34 -11.24 -16.65
CA ARG A 95 2.48 -12.64 -16.22
C ARG A 95 3.31 -13.40 -17.25
N SER A 96 4.17 -14.30 -16.78
CA SER A 96 4.86 -15.24 -17.66
C SER A 96 3.83 -16.13 -18.38
N ALA A 97 4.02 -16.40 -19.67
CA ALA A 97 3.12 -17.22 -20.47
C ALA A 97 2.83 -18.62 -19.86
N ALA A 98 3.74 -19.14 -19.02
CA ALA A 98 3.57 -20.41 -18.31
C ALA A 98 2.49 -20.40 -17.20
N THR A 99 2.09 -19.23 -16.70
CA THR A 99 1.00 -19.05 -15.73
C THR A 99 -0.26 -18.45 -16.37
N ALA A 100 -0.22 -18.14 -17.67
CA ALA A 100 -1.41 -17.87 -18.44
C ALA A 100 -2.05 -19.22 -18.80
N ALA A 101 -3.19 -19.55 -18.18
CA ALA A 101 -3.95 -20.72 -18.57
C ALA A 101 -4.24 -20.67 -20.09
N PRO A 102 -4.21 -21.81 -20.80
CA PRO A 102 -4.60 -21.86 -22.22
C PRO A 102 -6.05 -21.38 -22.36
N GLY A 103 -6.30 -20.35 -23.18
CA GLY A 103 -7.64 -19.72 -23.31
C GLY A 103 -7.74 -18.27 -22.80
N ASN A 104 -6.59 -17.60 -22.73
CA ASN A 104 -6.36 -16.20 -22.37
C ASN A 104 -7.07 -15.19 -23.29
N ASN A 105 -8.39 -15.13 -23.19
CA ASN A 105 -9.22 -14.00 -23.57
C ASN A 105 -10.66 -14.05 -22.99
N GLU A 106 -11.09 -15.13 -22.33
CA GLU A 106 -12.50 -15.23 -21.85
C GLU A 106 -12.67 -15.84 -20.44
N SER A 107 -11.71 -15.65 -19.53
CA SER A 107 -11.98 -15.95 -18.12
C SER A 107 -12.71 -14.76 -17.49
N ALA A 108 -14.01 -14.89 -17.20
CA ALA A 108 -14.80 -13.93 -16.40
C ALA A 108 -14.33 -13.82 -14.92
N THR A 109 -13.03 -14.00 -14.67
CA THR A 109 -12.39 -13.95 -13.37
C THR A 109 -11.95 -12.52 -13.04
N LEU A 110 -11.75 -12.24 -11.75
CA LEU A 110 -11.26 -10.94 -11.28
C LEU A 110 -9.97 -10.50 -12.00
N LEU A 111 -9.15 -11.45 -12.45
CA LEU A 111 -7.80 -11.24 -12.97
C LEU A 111 -7.70 -10.56 -14.34
N ASP A 112 -8.79 -10.51 -15.13
CA ASP A 112 -8.81 -9.92 -16.47
C ASP A 112 -9.47 -8.51 -16.50
N ARG A 113 -9.71 -7.94 -15.32
CA ARG A 113 -10.23 -6.57 -15.22
C ARG A 113 -9.18 -5.57 -15.71
N PRO A 114 -9.61 -4.42 -16.27
CA PRO A 114 -8.69 -3.36 -16.71
C PRO A 114 -8.13 -2.61 -15.49
N TYR A 115 -7.30 -3.28 -14.69
CA TYR A 115 -6.73 -2.75 -13.45
C TYR A 115 -5.93 -1.46 -13.67
N GLY A 116 -5.28 -1.31 -14.82
CA GLY A 116 -4.60 -0.07 -15.19
C GLY A 116 -5.55 1.11 -15.33
N LEU A 117 -6.70 0.90 -16.00
CA LEU A 117 -7.74 1.91 -16.13
C LEU A 117 -8.37 2.24 -14.77
N ALA A 118 -8.69 1.21 -13.98
CA ALA A 118 -9.27 1.38 -12.64
C ALA A 118 -8.33 2.16 -11.70
N LEU A 119 -7.03 1.85 -11.72
CA LEU A 119 -6.01 2.59 -10.97
C LEU A 119 -5.93 4.04 -11.42
N ALA A 120 -5.89 4.29 -12.74
CA ALA A 120 -5.84 5.64 -13.28
C ALA A 120 -7.06 6.47 -12.84
N ILE A 121 -8.26 5.90 -12.92
CA ILE A 121 -9.50 6.55 -12.47
C ILE A 121 -9.43 6.85 -10.96
N ALA A 122 -9.02 5.88 -10.14
CA ALA A 122 -8.92 6.06 -8.70
C ALA A 122 -7.95 7.19 -8.32
N VAL A 123 -6.77 7.23 -8.95
CA VAL A 123 -5.78 8.29 -8.75
C VAL A 123 -6.34 9.64 -9.19
N LEU A 124 -6.98 9.71 -10.36
CA LEU A 124 -7.62 10.95 -10.85
C LEU A 124 -8.66 11.49 -9.86
N VAL A 125 -9.52 10.61 -9.32
CA VAL A 125 -10.54 11.00 -8.33
C VAL A 125 -9.89 11.55 -7.05
N ILE A 126 -8.86 10.87 -6.53
CA ILE A 126 -8.13 11.31 -5.33
C ILE A 126 -7.58 12.73 -5.53
N TRP A 127 -6.88 12.98 -6.65
CA TRP A 127 -6.28 14.28 -6.90
C TRP A 127 -7.30 15.36 -7.25
N ALA A 128 -8.42 15.01 -7.88
CA ALA A 128 -9.55 15.93 -8.05
C ALA A 128 -10.10 16.42 -6.70
N LEU A 129 -10.23 15.52 -5.72
CA LEU A 129 -10.65 15.89 -4.36
C LEU A 129 -9.64 16.82 -3.67
N VAL A 130 -8.34 16.63 -3.89
CA VAL A 130 -7.30 17.55 -3.40
C VAL A 130 -7.50 18.96 -3.99
N VAL A 131 -7.71 19.05 -5.30
CA VAL A 131 -7.95 20.35 -5.96
C VAL A 131 -9.20 21.03 -5.40
N VAL A 132 -10.30 20.29 -5.22
CA VAL A 132 -11.54 20.81 -4.64
C VAL A 132 -11.35 21.30 -3.20
N THR A 133 -10.66 20.53 -2.36
CA THR A 133 -10.40 20.90 -0.96
C THR A 133 -9.54 22.15 -0.85
N ILE A 134 -8.48 22.25 -1.65
CA ILE A 134 -7.63 23.43 -1.72
C ILE A 134 -8.41 24.65 -2.25
N ALA A 135 -9.22 24.48 -3.31
CA ALA A 135 -10.01 25.57 -3.89
C ALA A 135 -11.07 26.10 -2.91
N ARG A 136 -11.74 25.22 -2.17
CA ARG A 136 -12.71 25.59 -1.12
C ARG A 136 -12.04 26.37 0.02
N GLY A 137 -10.88 25.91 0.50
CA GLY A 137 -10.12 26.60 1.54
C GLY A 137 -9.56 27.97 1.13
N ARG A 138 -9.49 28.26 -0.18
CA ARG A 138 -9.17 29.62 -0.69
C ARG A 138 -10.38 30.56 -0.68
N ARG A 139 -11.60 30.04 -0.83
CA ARG A 139 -12.84 30.85 -0.90
C ARG A 139 -13.41 31.22 0.47
N SER A 140 -13.04 30.51 1.53
CA SER A 140 -13.51 30.77 2.90
C SER A 140 -12.66 31.81 3.65
N ARG A 141 -11.77 32.50 2.95
CA ARG A 141 -10.93 33.60 3.44
C ARG A 141 -11.22 34.83 2.59
#